data_AF-A0A6N2E7S0-F1
#
_entry.id   AF-A0A6N2E7S0-F1
#
_cell.length_a   1.000
_cell.length_b   1.000
_cell.length_c   1.000
_cell.angle_alpha   90.00
_cell.angle_beta   90.00
_cell.angle_gamma   90.00
#
_symmetry.space_group_name_H-M   'P 1'
#
loop_
_entity.id
_entity.type
_entity.pdbx_description
1 polymer ?
#
loop_
_entity_poly.entity_id
_entity_poly.type
_entity_poly.pdbx_seq_one_letter_code
_entity_poly.pdbx_strand_id
1 'polypeptide(L)'
;MKFHDFYIAMGDLRLFDLATAVERTGGQTPDRQSALAKELYRWQRLGRVRHWRRELYSIAEEYGGPRLHPLELGAQVQPPAYISLTTALEWHGALEPRGALWTESRDSTPTSAAAARAAGDSLGAKLAADLIATLDPPGTVVAVGTRHGMSFQNELGRFRYRQIHPRLFWGFSQEVVASYVLIADAEAEVADPDAASWTSVVEVPIALPHKALIDLWYLTHGRWTPQVYEALQLNTSVIDRHSLEAFAQRYGLTPRVRVAYTNFENYAEAR
;
A
#
# COMPACT_ATOMS: atom_id res chain seq x y z
N MET A 1 5.95 -27.05 -20.59
CA MET A 1 5.41 -27.57 -19.32
C MET A 1 3.90 -27.33 -19.31
N LYS A 2 3.08 -28.19 -18.68
CA LYS A 2 1.64 -27.92 -18.58
C LYS A 2 1.36 -26.94 -17.44
N PHE A 3 0.23 -26.24 -17.52
CA PHE A 3 -0.16 -25.28 -16.48
C PHE A 3 -0.39 -25.94 -15.13
N HIS A 4 -0.99 -27.13 -15.09
CA HIS A 4 -1.21 -27.88 -13.84
C HIS A 4 0.12 -28.18 -13.13
N ASP A 5 1.13 -28.67 -13.84
CA ASP A 5 2.46 -28.92 -13.27
C ASP A 5 3.09 -27.62 -12.73
N PHE A 6 2.88 -26.50 -13.42
CA PHE A 6 3.35 -25.18 -12.97
C PHE A 6 2.62 -24.71 -11.71
N TYR A 7 1.30 -24.87 -11.65
CA TYR A 7 0.47 -24.55 -10.49
C TYR A 7 0.95 -25.29 -9.26
N ILE A 8 1.13 -26.61 -9.38
CA ILE A 8 1.66 -27.46 -8.29
C ILE A 8 3.07 -27.02 -7.88
N ALA A 9 3.93 -26.64 -8.84
CA ALA A 9 5.28 -26.17 -8.56
C ALA A 9 5.32 -24.83 -7.83
N MET A 10 4.39 -23.91 -8.11
CA MET A 10 4.29 -22.63 -7.40
C MET A 10 3.80 -22.84 -5.95
N GLY A 11 2.92 -23.82 -5.75
CA GLY A 11 2.48 -24.27 -4.43
C GLY A 11 1.89 -23.12 -3.61
N ASP A 12 2.60 -22.73 -2.56
CA ASP A 12 2.21 -21.71 -1.59
C ASP A 12 2.53 -20.26 -2.01
N LEU A 13 3.20 -20.07 -3.15
CA LEU A 13 3.61 -18.75 -3.61
C LEU A 13 2.41 -17.93 -4.08
N ARG A 14 2.17 -16.84 -3.33
CA ARG A 14 1.12 -15.87 -3.66
C ARG A 14 1.52 -14.94 -4.79
N LEU A 15 2.79 -14.55 -4.76
CA LEU A 15 3.47 -13.71 -5.73
C LEU A 15 4.79 -14.37 -6.07
N PHE A 16 5.19 -14.31 -7.33
CA PHE A 16 6.47 -14.85 -7.78
C PHE A 16 7.02 -14.02 -8.93
N ASP A 17 8.35 -14.01 -9.06
CA ASP A 17 9.03 -13.52 -10.25
C ASP A 17 9.47 -14.65 -11.18
N LEU A 18 9.94 -14.30 -12.38
CA LEU A 18 10.41 -15.30 -13.34
C LEU A 18 11.56 -16.14 -12.76
N ALA A 19 12.47 -15.55 -11.99
CA ALA A 19 13.59 -16.26 -11.40
C ALA A 19 13.12 -17.34 -10.40
N THR A 20 12.21 -16.97 -9.51
CA THR A 20 11.56 -17.87 -8.55
C THR A 20 10.78 -18.97 -9.26
N ALA A 21 10.04 -18.62 -10.32
CA ALA A 21 9.29 -19.58 -11.12
C ALA A 21 10.22 -20.61 -11.81
N VAL A 22 11.36 -20.15 -12.33
CA VAL A 22 12.39 -20.99 -12.93
C VAL A 22 13.01 -21.95 -11.90
N GLU A 23 13.33 -21.43 -10.70
CA GLU A 23 13.85 -22.23 -9.59
C GLU A 23 12.86 -23.32 -9.15
N ARG A 24 11.61 -22.94 -8.85
CA ARG A 24 10.55 -23.86 -8.40
C ARG A 24 10.21 -24.95 -9.43
N THR A 25 10.45 -24.69 -10.71
CA THR A 25 10.19 -25.63 -11.81
C THR A 25 11.43 -26.45 -12.22
N GLY A 26 12.52 -26.35 -11.45
CA GLY A 26 13.75 -27.12 -11.67
C GLY A 26 14.52 -26.72 -12.93
N GLY A 27 14.28 -25.53 -13.47
CA GLY A 27 15.06 -24.97 -14.57
C GLY A 27 16.24 -24.16 -14.06
N GLN A 28 17.46 -24.44 -14.52
CA GLN A 28 18.60 -23.52 -14.29
C GLN A 28 19.34 -23.15 -15.58
N THR A 29 18.89 -23.68 -16.73
CA THR A 29 19.51 -23.38 -18.02
C THR A 29 18.82 -22.17 -18.70
N PRO A 30 19.57 -21.32 -19.43
CA PRO A 30 19.01 -20.18 -20.16
C PRO A 30 17.86 -20.54 -21.12
N ASP A 31 17.94 -21.72 -21.75
CA ASP A 31 16.90 -22.23 -22.65
C ASP A 31 15.59 -22.52 -21.91
N ARG A 32 15.67 -23.05 -20.68
CA ARG A 32 14.49 -23.32 -19.84
C ARG A 32 13.85 -22.03 -19.34
N GLN A 33 14.65 -21.03 -18.97
CA GLN A 33 14.13 -19.71 -18.60
C GLN A 33 13.37 -19.06 -19.77
N SER A 34 13.94 -19.12 -20.97
CA SER A 34 13.32 -18.57 -22.18
C SER A 34 12.05 -19.33 -22.57
N ALA A 35 12.02 -20.65 -22.39
CA ALA A 35 10.82 -21.45 -22.58
C ALA A 35 9.72 -21.12 -21.54
N LEU A 36 10.08 -20.97 -20.26
CA LEU A 36 9.12 -20.63 -19.21
C LEU A 36 8.55 -19.22 -19.40
N ALA A 37 9.36 -18.24 -19.80
CA ALA A 37 8.88 -16.89 -20.10
C ALA A 37 7.82 -16.90 -21.21
N LYS A 38 7.99 -17.73 -22.26
CA LYS A 38 6.97 -17.90 -23.32
C LYS A 38 5.69 -18.53 -22.78
N GLU A 39 5.80 -19.49 -21.87
CA GLU A 39 4.64 -20.12 -21.23
C GLU A 39 3.89 -19.14 -20.32
N LEU A 40 4.60 -18.36 -19.49
CA LEU A 40 3.99 -17.31 -18.66
C LEU A 40 3.24 -16.29 -19.53
N TYR A 41 3.85 -15.84 -20.63
CA TYR A 41 3.17 -14.95 -21.57
C TYR A 41 1.89 -15.60 -22.13
N ARG A 42 1.96 -16.86 -22.55
CA ARG A 42 0.79 -17.60 -23.06
C ARG A 42 -0.31 -17.72 -21.99
N TRP A 43 0.05 -18.08 -20.76
CA TRP A 43 -0.91 -18.22 -19.66
C TRP A 43 -1.49 -16.88 -19.21
N GLN A 44 -0.71 -15.80 -19.29
CA GLN A 44 -1.20 -14.44 -19.10
C GLN A 44 -2.26 -14.08 -20.15
N ARG A 45 -2.02 -14.42 -21.43
CA ARG A 45 -3.00 -14.20 -22.51
C ARG A 45 -4.29 -15.01 -22.33
N LEU A 46 -4.21 -16.13 -21.62
CA LEU A 46 -5.35 -16.99 -21.28
C LEU A 46 -6.02 -16.63 -19.93
N GLY A 47 -5.51 -15.61 -19.22
CA GLY A 47 -6.03 -15.20 -17.91
C GLY A 47 -5.67 -16.14 -16.75
N ARG A 48 -4.79 -17.12 -16.95
CA ARG A 48 -4.37 -18.11 -15.93
C ARG A 48 -3.33 -17.57 -14.95
N VAL A 49 -2.53 -16.62 -15.42
CA VAL A 49 -1.49 -15.94 -14.65
C VAL A 49 -1.74 -14.44 -14.79
N ARG A 50 -1.73 -13.72 -13.67
CA ARG A 50 -1.83 -12.26 -13.66
C ARG A 50 -0.44 -11.67 -13.59
N HIS A 51 -0.21 -10.66 -14.42
CA HIS A 51 1.00 -9.85 -14.38
C HIS A 51 0.65 -8.52 -13.71
N TRP A 52 1.30 -8.22 -12.59
CA TRP A 52 0.93 -7.06 -11.79
C TRP A 52 1.69 -5.81 -12.19
N ARG A 53 3.02 -5.94 -12.23
CA ARG A 53 3.99 -4.92 -12.66
C ARG A 53 5.40 -5.52 -12.61
N ARG A 54 6.32 -5.03 -13.47
CA ARG A 54 7.71 -5.52 -13.57
C ARG A 54 7.77 -7.02 -13.89
N GLU A 55 8.44 -7.83 -13.09
CA GLU A 55 8.50 -9.28 -13.26
C GLU A 55 7.61 -9.97 -12.22
N LEU A 56 6.65 -9.28 -11.62
CA LEU A 56 5.85 -9.83 -10.53
C LEU A 56 4.51 -10.38 -11.05
N TYR A 57 4.27 -11.66 -10.77
CA TYR A 57 3.12 -12.43 -11.24
C TYR A 57 2.40 -13.10 -10.07
N SER A 58 1.15 -13.51 -10.30
CA SER A 58 0.45 -14.50 -9.48
C SER A 58 -0.33 -15.47 -10.37
N ILE A 59 -0.70 -16.63 -9.82
CA ILE A 59 -1.80 -17.41 -10.40
C ILE A 59 -3.08 -16.58 -10.25
N ALA A 60 -3.94 -16.61 -11.27
CA ALA A 60 -5.21 -15.90 -11.23
C ALA A 60 -6.20 -16.55 -10.25
N GLU A 61 -7.02 -15.74 -9.60
CA GLU A 61 -8.01 -16.18 -8.58
C GLU A 61 -8.93 -17.28 -9.11
N GLU A 62 -9.37 -17.17 -10.37
CA GLU A 62 -10.24 -18.12 -11.06
C GLU A 62 -9.61 -19.52 -11.25
N TYR A 63 -8.28 -19.60 -11.12
CA TYR A 63 -7.49 -20.81 -11.26
C TYR A 63 -6.85 -21.24 -9.93
N GLY A 64 -7.46 -20.84 -8.80
CA GLY A 64 -7.02 -21.21 -7.46
C GLY A 64 -5.82 -20.41 -6.94
N GLY A 65 -5.51 -19.28 -7.58
CA GLY A 65 -4.56 -18.29 -7.04
C GLY A 65 -5.20 -17.44 -5.93
N PRO A 66 -4.40 -16.71 -5.14
CA PRO A 66 -4.94 -15.87 -4.07
C PRO A 66 -5.55 -14.57 -4.61
N ARG A 67 -6.58 -14.06 -3.92
CA ARG A 67 -7.03 -12.68 -4.07
C ARG A 67 -6.06 -11.76 -3.34
N LEU A 68 -5.15 -11.15 -4.07
CA LEU A 68 -4.12 -10.28 -3.48
C LEU A 68 -4.71 -9.03 -2.83
N HIS A 69 -4.20 -8.69 -1.65
CA HIS A 69 -4.54 -7.41 -1.02
C HIS A 69 -3.73 -6.29 -1.68
N PRO A 70 -4.30 -5.09 -1.96
CA PRO A 70 -3.55 -3.99 -2.55
C PRO A 70 -2.29 -3.60 -1.77
N LEU A 71 -2.32 -3.68 -0.44
CA LEU A 71 -1.15 -3.40 0.40
C LEU A 71 -0.03 -4.44 0.25
N GLU A 72 -0.38 -5.72 0.06
CA GLU A 72 0.58 -6.79 -0.22
C GLU A 72 1.32 -6.49 -1.52
N LEU A 73 0.59 -6.21 -2.60
CA LEU A 73 1.21 -5.85 -3.87
C LEU A 73 2.07 -4.58 -3.74
N GLY A 74 1.56 -3.55 -3.04
CA GLY A 74 2.26 -2.29 -2.79
C GLY A 74 3.61 -2.46 -2.09
N ALA A 75 3.76 -3.45 -1.21
CA ALA A 75 5.05 -3.74 -0.59
C ALA A 75 6.00 -4.53 -1.51
N GLN A 76 5.47 -5.35 -2.42
CA GLN A 76 6.24 -6.38 -3.14
C GLN A 76 6.69 -6.01 -4.57
N VAL A 77 6.13 -5.00 -5.25
CA VAL A 77 6.59 -4.65 -6.62
C VAL A 77 8.00 -4.01 -6.64
N GLN A 78 8.37 -3.29 -5.58
CA GLN A 78 9.68 -2.63 -5.48
C GLN A 78 10.30 -2.78 -4.08
N PRO A 79 10.68 -3.99 -3.66
CA PRO A 79 11.35 -4.17 -2.39
C PRO A 79 12.78 -3.58 -2.45
N PRO A 80 13.32 -3.09 -1.32
CA PRO A 80 12.63 -2.91 -0.05
C PRO A 80 11.69 -1.69 -0.09
N ALA A 81 10.45 -1.87 0.37
CA ALA A 81 9.45 -0.82 0.51
C ALA A 81 8.52 -1.12 1.70
N TYR A 82 7.91 -0.08 2.27
CA TYR A 82 6.84 -0.18 3.27
C TYR A 82 5.69 0.76 2.89
N ILE A 83 4.46 0.40 3.28
CA ILE A 83 3.26 1.22 3.08
C ILE A 83 3.32 2.44 4.02
N SER A 84 3.07 3.64 3.50
CA SER A 84 3.25 4.88 4.25
C SER A 84 2.27 5.99 3.82
N LEU A 85 2.55 7.22 4.24
CA LEU A 85 1.76 8.44 3.98
C LEU A 85 0.29 8.22 4.32
N THR A 86 -0.63 8.64 3.44
CA THR A 86 -2.07 8.59 3.68
C THR A 86 -2.56 7.17 3.83
N THR A 87 -2.00 6.20 3.09
CA THR A 87 -2.41 4.79 3.19
C THR A 87 -2.15 4.21 4.58
N ALA A 88 -0.97 4.45 5.17
CA ALA A 88 -0.68 3.97 6.52
C ALA A 88 -1.43 4.77 7.61
N LEU A 89 -1.66 6.06 7.40
CA LEU A 89 -2.48 6.85 8.33
C LEU A 89 -3.94 6.37 8.32
N GLU A 90 -4.50 6.01 7.17
CA GLU A 90 -5.83 5.40 7.04
C GLU A 90 -5.90 4.02 7.71
N TRP A 91 -4.85 3.20 7.54
CA TRP A 91 -4.70 1.91 8.22
C TRP A 91 -4.81 2.05 9.74
N HIS A 92 -4.05 2.97 10.32
CA HIS A 92 -4.02 3.22 11.77
C HIS A 92 -5.19 4.08 12.30
N GLY A 93 -6.12 4.50 11.45
CA GLY A 93 -7.25 5.36 11.86
C GLY A 93 -6.86 6.79 12.22
N ALA A 94 -5.68 7.24 11.80
CA ALA A 94 -5.23 8.63 11.92
C ALA A 94 -5.90 9.54 10.87
N LEU A 95 -6.30 8.96 9.72
CA LEU A 95 -7.12 9.60 8.71
C LEU A 95 -8.31 8.72 8.38
N GLU A 96 -9.44 9.34 8.04
CA GLU A 96 -10.58 8.63 7.49
C GLU A 96 -10.23 7.98 6.13
N PRO A 97 -10.64 6.73 5.88
CA PRO A 97 -10.55 6.07 4.58
C PRO A 97 -10.99 6.95 3.40
N ARG A 98 -10.08 7.23 2.46
CA ARG A 98 -10.40 7.99 1.25
C ARG A 98 -10.40 7.06 0.04
N GLY A 99 -11.59 6.76 -0.46
CA GLY A 99 -11.77 5.91 -1.65
C GLY A 99 -11.93 4.42 -1.34
N ALA A 100 -11.98 3.60 -2.39
CA ALA A 100 -12.43 2.21 -2.31
C ALA A 100 -11.35 1.20 -1.84
N LEU A 101 -10.22 1.64 -1.27
CA LEU A 101 -9.20 0.69 -0.79
C LEU A 101 -9.69 -0.19 0.37
N TRP A 102 -10.65 0.32 1.15
CA TRP A 102 -11.06 -0.27 2.42
C TRP A 102 -12.44 -0.93 2.35
N THR A 103 -13.08 -0.96 1.18
CA THR A 103 -14.50 -1.33 1.00
C THR A 103 -14.81 -2.82 1.21
N GLU A 104 -13.81 -3.68 1.42
CA GLU A 104 -14.03 -5.11 1.67
C GLU A 104 -13.76 -5.55 3.12
N SER A 105 -13.40 -4.65 4.05
CA SER A 105 -12.99 -5.09 5.42
C SER A 105 -13.26 -4.14 6.58
N ARG A 106 -14.08 -3.09 6.44
CA ARG A 106 -14.53 -2.31 7.61
C ARG A 106 -16.04 -2.09 7.58
N ASP A 107 -16.75 -2.80 8.46
CA ASP A 107 -18.05 -2.37 8.99
C ASP A 107 -17.87 -1.05 9.73
N SER A 108 -17.92 0.08 9.03
CA SER A 108 -18.29 1.36 9.62
C SER A 108 -18.56 2.42 8.54
N THR A 109 -19.71 3.04 8.70
CA THR A 109 -20.38 4.08 7.89
C THR A 109 -19.50 5.30 7.60
N PRO A 110 -19.54 5.87 6.39
CA PRO A 110 -18.95 7.17 6.12
C PRO A 110 -19.86 8.27 6.68
N THR A 111 -19.41 9.02 7.69
CA THR A 111 -20.11 10.26 8.09
C THR A 111 -19.64 11.40 7.20
N SER A 112 -20.28 11.54 6.04
CA SER A 112 -20.13 12.70 5.16
C SER A 112 -20.84 13.92 5.76
N ALA A 113 -20.26 14.58 6.76
CA ALA A 113 -20.80 15.83 7.29
C ALA A 113 -19.78 16.66 8.09
N ALA A 114 -18.58 16.91 7.55
CA ALA A 114 -17.63 17.82 8.22
C ALA A 114 -16.75 18.64 7.24
N ALA A 115 -17.14 18.78 5.97
CA ALA A 115 -16.49 19.70 5.03
C ALA A 115 -17.03 21.15 5.10
N ALA A 116 -17.88 21.47 6.07
CA ALA A 116 -18.51 22.79 6.17
C ALA A 116 -18.47 23.33 7.60
N ARG A 117 -17.28 23.71 8.09
CA ARG A 117 -17.10 24.67 9.19
C ARG A 117 -15.62 25.09 9.32
N ALA A 118 -15.21 25.98 8.42
CA ALA A 118 -14.04 26.85 8.63
C ALA A 118 -14.22 28.15 7.83
N ALA A 119 -15.32 28.87 8.08
CA ALA A 119 -15.49 30.24 7.60
C ALA A 119 -14.90 31.19 8.65
N GLY A 120 -13.65 31.60 8.44
CA GLY A 120 -12.96 32.55 9.33
C GLY A 120 -11.58 33.00 8.84
N ASP A 121 -10.90 32.22 8.00
CA ASP A 121 -9.60 32.59 7.41
C ASP A 121 -9.48 32.05 5.98
N SER A 122 -9.72 32.92 4.99
CA SER A 122 -9.72 32.54 3.57
C SER A 122 -8.32 32.15 3.07
N LEU A 123 -7.25 32.63 3.70
CA LEU A 123 -5.88 32.28 3.33
C LEU A 123 -5.51 30.90 3.89
N GLY A 124 -5.79 30.66 5.17
CA GLY A 124 -5.58 29.35 5.80
C GLY A 124 -6.37 28.24 5.10
N ALA A 125 -7.64 28.49 4.76
CA ALA A 125 -8.47 27.54 4.02
C ALA A 125 -7.94 27.28 2.60
N LYS A 126 -7.46 28.31 1.90
CA LYS A 126 -6.85 28.15 0.56
C LYS A 126 -5.56 27.34 0.63
N LEU A 127 -4.67 27.64 1.59
CA LEU A 127 -3.42 26.87 1.77
C LEU A 127 -3.70 25.40 2.10
N ALA A 128 -4.75 25.14 2.89
CA ALA A 128 -5.20 23.78 3.16
C ALA A 128 -5.68 23.07 1.90
N ALA A 129 -6.53 23.71 1.10
CA ALA A 129 -7.03 23.17 -0.15
C ALA A 129 -5.89 22.89 -1.16
N ASP A 130 -4.97 23.85 -1.32
CA ASP A 130 -3.81 23.73 -2.22
C ASP A 130 -2.92 22.56 -1.80
N LEU A 131 -2.63 22.41 -0.50
CA LEU A 131 -1.83 21.28 -0.01
C LEU A 131 -2.56 19.95 -0.18
N ILE A 132 -3.85 19.86 0.17
CA ILE A 132 -4.65 18.65 -0.01
C ILE A 132 -4.68 18.22 -1.47
N ALA A 133 -4.75 19.18 -2.41
CA ALA A 133 -4.69 18.90 -3.84
C ALA A 133 -3.34 18.31 -4.31
N THR A 134 -2.27 18.47 -3.53
CA THR A 134 -0.96 17.84 -3.82
C THR A 134 -0.83 16.41 -3.28
N LEU A 135 -1.75 15.97 -2.42
CA LEU A 135 -1.74 14.62 -1.88
C LEU A 135 -2.03 13.60 -2.98
N ASP A 136 -1.58 12.36 -2.76
CA ASP A 136 -1.90 11.26 -3.65
C ASP A 136 -3.44 11.08 -3.73
N PRO A 137 -4.00 10.83 -4.94
CA PRO A 137 -5.44 10.72 -5.11
C PRO A 137 -6.07 9.68 -4.17
N PRO A 138 -7.32 9.89 -3.71
CA PRO A 138 -8.06 8.89 -2.94
C PRO A 138 -8.01 7.50 -3.60
N GLY A 139 -7.83 6.49 -2.76
CA GLY A 139 -7.69 5.09 -3.15
C GLY A 139 -6.32 4.70 -3.74
N THR A 140 -5.31 5.56 -3.62
CA THR A 140 -3.94 5.23 -4.03
C THR A 140 -3.19 4.53 -2.90
N VAL A 141 -2.63 3.35 -3.18
CA VAL A 141 -1.67 2.69 -2.28
C VAL A 141 -0.32 3.38 -2.41
N VAL A 142 0.13 4.00 -1.33
CA VAL A 142 1.41 4.71 -1.29
C VAL A 142 2.43 3.89 -0.52
N ALA A 143 3.51 3.52 -1.21
CA ALA A 143 4.67 2.85 -0.63
C ALA A 143 5.89 3.76 -0.66
N VAL A 144 6.77 3.63 0.31
CA VAL A 144 8.05 4.33 0.39
C VAL A 144 9.19 3.33 0.31
N GLY A 145 10.17 3.60 -0.54
CA GLY A 145 11.35 2.77 -0.74
C GLY A 145 12.61 3.59 -0.95
N THR A 146 13.75 2.93 -1.06
CA THR A 146 15.06 3.59 -1.32
C THR A 146 15.39 3.71 -2.81
N ARG A 147 14.66 2.98 -3.66
CA ARG A 147 14.77 3.01 -5.12
C ARG A 147 14.00 4.18 -5.72
N HIS A 148 14.24 4.45 -7.01
CA HIS A 148 13.55 5.53 -7.73
C HIS A 148 12.03 5.39 -7.64
N GLY A 149 11.35 6.54 -7.52
CA GLY A 149 9.89 6.58 -7.47
C GLY A 149 9.25 6.06 -8.76
N MET A 150 8.03 5.55 -8.66
CA MET A 150 7.24 5.15 -9.81
C MET A 150 5.75 5.20 -9.48
N SER A 151 4.91 5.19 -10.52
CA SER A 151 3.47 5.00 -10.37
C SER A 151 2.96 4.08 -11.47
N PHE A 152 1.92 3.32 -11.14
CA PHE A 152 1.18 2.50 -12.09
C PHE A 152 -0.24 2.27 -11.58
N GLN A 153 -1.09 1.77 -12.47
CA GLN A 153 -2.45 1.38 -12.16
C GLN A 153 -2.70 0.01 -12.80
N ASN A 154 -3.40 -0.84 -12.06
CA ASN A 154 -3.93 -2.10 -12.56
C ASN A 154 -5.31 -2.33 -11.92
N GLU A 155 -5.83 -3.55 -12.05
CA GLU A 155 -7.14 -3.95 -11.53
C GLU A 155 -7.24 -3.92 -9.98
N LEU A 156 -6.12 -3.99 -9.24
CA LEU A 156 -6.11 -3.83 -7.78
C LEU A 156 -6.10 -2.36 -7.35
N GLY A 157 -5.95 -1.42 -8.28
CA GLY A 157 -6.03 0.01 -8.02
C GLY A 157 -4.79 0.79 -8.45
N ARG A 158 -4.60 1.94 -7.80
CA ARG A 158 -3.51 2.89 -8.09
C ARG A 158 -2.38 2.72 -7.10
N PHE A 159 -1.15 2.74 -7.60
CA PHE A 159 0.06 2.54 -6.81
C PHE A 159 1.03 3.68 -7.03
N ARG A 160 1.60 4.19 -5.93
CA ARG A 160 2.63 5.22 -5.94
C ARG A 160 3.78 4.82 -5.03
N TYR A 161 4.98 4.81 -5.61
CA TYR A 161 6.23 4.62 -4.89
C TYR A 161 6.93 5.95 -4.75
N ARG A 162 7.19 6.34 -3.51
CA ARG A 162 7.99 7.51 -3.16
C ARG A 162 9.39 7.07 -2.75
N GLN A 163 10.39 7.84 -3.13
CA GLN A 163 11.77 7.58 -2.77
C GLN A 163 12.11 8.30 -1.47
N ILE A 164 12.79 7.61 -0.56
CA ILE A 164 13.38 8.21 0.62
C ILE A 164 14.87 7.83 0.72
N HIS A 165 15.65 8.65 1.42
CA HIS A 165 17.05 8.36 1.67
C HIS A 165 17.18 7.10 2.56
N PRO A 166 18.14 6.18 2.32
CA PRO A 166 18.29 4.94 3.11
C PRO A 166 18.33 5.14 4.63
N ARG A 167 19.00 6.20 5.11
CA ARG A 167 19.01 6.58 6.54
C ARG A 167 17.63 6.86 7.18
N LEU A 168 16.61 7.10 6.36
CA LEU A 168 15.23 7.37 6.79
C LEU A 168 14.30 6.15 6.58
N PHE A 169 14.86 5.01 6.13
CA PHE A 169 14.15 3.77 5.88
C PHE A 169 14.08 2.92 7.17
N TRP A 170 13.23 3.31 8.11
CA TRP A 170 13.00 2.65 9.41
C TRP A 170 11.60 3.03 9.95
N GLY A 171 11.16 2.53 11.10
CA GLY A 171 9.91 3.00 11.73
C GLY A 171 8.63 2.42 11.15
N PHE A 172 8.71 1.18 10.64
CA PHE A 172 7.59 0.37 10.18
C PHE A 172 7.60 -0.98 10.92
N SER A 173 6.43 -1.59 11.05
CA SER A 173 6.20 -2.93 11.61
C SER A 173 5.65 -3.86 10.54
N GLN A 174 5.78 -5.17 10.74
CA GLN A 174 5.02 -6.14 9.95
C GLN A 174 3.60 -6.19 10.50
N GLU A 175 2.65 -5.74 9.69
CA GLU A 175 1.23 -5.77 10.03
C GLU A 175 0.56 -6.93 9.30
N VAL A 176 -0.32 -7.63 10.02
CA VAL A 176 -1.06 -8.75 9.48
C VAL A 176 -2.28 -8.23 8.73
N VAL A 177 -2.35 -8.53 7.44
CA VAL A 177 -3.45 -8.14 6.55
C VAL A 177 -4.21 -9.38 6.10
N ALA A 178 -5.54 -9.35 6.22
CA ALA A 178 -6.39 -10.43 5.72
C ALA A 178 -6.42 -10.43 4.19
N SER A 179 -6.33 -11.62 3.61
CA SER A 179 -6.47 -11.86 2.19
C SER A 179 -7.23 -13.16 1.95
N TYR A 180 -8.12 -13.17 0.96
CA TYR A 180 -8.96 -14.32 0.67
C TYR A 180 -8.30 -15.26 -0.34
N VAL A 181 -8.51 -16.56 -0.14
CA VAL A 181 -8.18 -17.60 -1.12
C VAL A 181 -9.45 -18.36 -1.43
N LEU A 182 -9.84 -18.41 -2.70
CA LEU A 182 -10.89 -19.31 -3.16
C LEU A 182 -10.28 -20.71 -3.30
N ILE A 183 -10.93 -21.71 -2.72
CA ILE A 183 -10.58 -23.11 -3.01
C ILE A 183 -11.21 -23.43 -4.37
N ALA A 184 -10.39 -23.42 -5.42
CA ALA A 184 -10.75 -24.12 -6.64
C ALA A 184 -10.48 -25.61 -6.43
N ASP A 185 -11.47 -26.47 -6.69
CA ASP A 185 -11.17 -27.89 -6.92
C ASP A 185 -10.16 -27.96 -8.08
N ALA A 186 -9.00 -28.56 -7.86
CA ALA A 186 -7.89 -28.56 -8.82
C ALA A 186 -8.22 -29.23 -10.19
N GLU A 187 -9.36 -29.92 -10.27
CA GLU A 187 -9.90 -30.55 -11.46
C GLU A 187 -11.08 -29.78 -12.10
N ALA A 188 -11.60 -28.75 -11.43
CA ALA A 188 -12.70 -27.93 -11.94
C ALA A 188 -12.16 -26.83 -12.89
N GLU A 189 -12.83 -26.65 -14.04
CA GLU A 189 -12.47 -25.62 -15.03
C GLU A 189 -12.68 -24.18 -14.54
N VAL A 190 -13.52 -23.99 -13.51
CA VAL A 190 -13.87 -22.70 -12.91
C VAL A 190 -14.08 -22.90 -11.40
N ALA A 191 -13.50 -22.03 -10.56
CA ALA A 191 -13.74 -22.01 -9.12
C ALA A 191 -15.20 -21.63 -8.81
N ASP A 192 -15.87 -22.38 -7.94
CA ASP A 192 -17.17 -22.01 -7.40
C ASP A 192 -17.00 -20.81 -6.43
N PRO A 193 -17.61 -19.64 -6.69
CA PRO A 193 -17.48 -18.46 -5.84
C PRO A 193 -18.09 -18.64 -4.44
N ASP A 194 -18.97 -19.64 -4.25
CA ASP A 194 -19.59 -19.98 -2.96
C ASP A 194 -18.83 -21.10 -2.22
N ALA A 195 -17.76 -21.64 -2.80
CA ALA A 195 -16.90 -22.61 -2.13
C ALA A 195 -16.18 -21.99 -0.93
N ALA A 196 -15.94 -22.80 0.10
CA ALA A 196 -15.31 -22.40 1.35
C ALA A 196 -14.06 -21.52 1.10
N SER A 197 -14.14 -20.24 1.43
CA SER A 197 -13.00 -19.33 1.35
C SER A 197 -12.18 -19.45 2.64
N TRP A 198 -10.87 -19.58 2.51
CA TRP A 198 -9.97 -19.43 3.65
C TRP A 198 -9.46 -18.00 3.68
N THR A 199 -9.47 -17.39 4.86
CA THR A 199 -8.71 -16.16 5.11
C THR A 199 -7.25 -16.56 5.28
N SER A 200 -6.46 -16.32 4.24
CA SER A 200 -5.01 -16.23 4.39
C SER A 200 -4.64 -14.90 5.06
N VAL A 201 -3.55 -14.89 5.79
CA VAL A 201 -2.99 -13.66 6.34
C VAL A 201 -1.62 -13.41 5.71
N VAL A 202 -1.35 -12.15 5.40
CA VAL A 202 -0.07 -11.73 4.82
C VAL A 202 0.54 -10.64 5.70
N GLU A 203 1.84 -10.78 5.96
CA GLU A 203 2.59 -9.73 6.63
C GLU A 203 2.99 -8.66 5.62
N VAL A 204 2.61 -7.42 5.92
CA VAL A 204 2.93 -6.26 5.10
C VAL A 204 3.70 -5.27 5.97
N PRO A 205 4.86 -4.77 5.52
CA PRO A 205 5.55 -3.70 6.22
C PRO A 205 4.74 -2.40 6.10
N ILE A 206 4.17 -1.93 7.20
CA ILE A 206 3.39 -0.68 7.26
C ILE A 206 4.07 0.27 8.25
N ALA A 207 4.22 1.53 7.84
CA ALA A 207 4.74 2.60 8.69
C ALA A 207 3.89 2.73 9.97
N LEU A 208 4.55 2.89 11.12
CA LEU A 208 3.89 3.31 12.35
C LEU A 208 3.21 4.67 12.12
N PRO A 209 2.13 5.02 12.85
CA PRO A 209 1.39 6.28 12.61
C PRO A 209 2.30 7.52 12.63
N HIS A 210 3.25 7.58 13.59
CA HIS A 210 4.27 8.65 13.67
C HIS A 210 5.16 8.73 12.43
N LYS A 211 5.58 7.57 11.91
CA LYS A 211 6.41 7.48 10.71
C LYS A 211 5.65 7.92 9.48
N ALA A 212 4.41 7.44 9.34
CA ALA A 212 3.55 7.77 8.21
C ALA A 212 3.29 9.29 8.15
N LEU A 213 3.05 9.92 9.30
CA LEU A 213 2.86 11.36 9.41
C LEU A 213 4.14 12.14 9.06
N ILE A 214 5.31 11.73 9.56
CA ILE A 214 6.58 12.38 9.21
C ILE A 214 6.95 12.17 7.74
N ASP A 215 6.69 10.99 7.17
CA ASP A 215 6.87 10.74 5.74
C ASP A 215 5.98 11.65 4.91
N LEU A 216 4.73 11.81 5.32
CA LEU A 216 3.79 12.72 4.68
C LEU A 216 4.32 14.16 4.72
N TRP A 217 4.85 14.63 5.85
CA TRP A 217 5.47 15.96 5.94
C TRP A 217 6.73 16.11 5.11
N TYR A 218 7.56 15.08 5.09
CA TYR A 218 8.85 15.12 4.41
C TYR A 218 8.69 15.07 2.88
N LEU A 219 7.80 14.20 2.38
CA LEU A 219 7.65 13.86 0.97
C LEU A 219 6.58 14.69 0.24
N THR A 220 5.68 15.36 0.96
CA THR A 220 4.70 16.27 0.37
C THR A 220 5.16 17.72 0.52
N HIS A 221 5.20 18.42 -0.60
CA HIS A 221 5.50 19.85 -0.63
C HIS A 221 4.31 20.67 -0.16
N GLY A 222 4.57 21.74 0.58
CA GLY A 222 3.54 22.63 1.10
C GLY A 222 3.81 23.02 2.55
N ARG A 223 2.95 23.88 3.09
CA ARG A 223 2.97 24.25 4.50
C ARG A 223 1.89 23.47 5.24
N TRP A 224 2.31 22.65 6.19
CA TRP A 224 1.43 21.91 7.09
C TRP A 224 0.97 22.84 8.22
N THR A 225 -0.21 23.44 8.10
CA THR A 225 -0.80 24.33 9.12
C THR A 225 -1.87 23.59 9.93
N PRO A 226 -2.31 24.11 11.09
CA PRO A 226 -3.46 23.55 11.82
C PRO A 226 -4.71 23.36 10.95
N GLN A 227 -4.97 24.28 10.02
CA GLN A 227 -6.11 24.18 9.08
C GLN A 227 -5.97 23.01 8.09
N VAL A 228 -4.74 22.61 7.74
CA VAL A 228 -4.50 21.41 6.93
C VAL A 228 -4.90 20.16 7.72
N TYR A 229 -4.47 20.07 8.99
CA TYR A 229 -4.81 18.92 9.85
C TYR A 229 -6.31 18.85 10.12
N GLU A 230 -6.95 20.00 10.37
CA GLU A 230 -8.40 20.13 10.50
C GLU A 230 -9.12 19.64 9.24
N ALA A 231 -8.72 20.12 8.05
CA ALA A 231 -9.33 19.76 6.78
C ALA A 231 -9.11 18.28 6.42
N LEU A 232 -8.01 17.69 6.86
CA LEU A 232 -7.76 16.24 6.77
C LEU A 232 -8.50 15.43 7.83
N GLN A 233 -9.11 16.09 8.82
CA GLN A 233 -9.72 15.46 9.99
C GLN A 233 -8.73 14.54 10.70
N LEU A 234 -7.48 15.00 10.84
CA LEU A 234 -6.42 14.20 11.44
C LEU A 234 -6.80 13.84 12.88
N ASN A 235 -6.93 12.53 13.14
CA ASN A 235 -7.14 11.99 14.46
C ASN A 235 -5.79 11.91 15.20
N THR A 236 -5.63 12.76 16.20
CA THR A 236 -4.39 12.85 16.98
C THR A 236 -4.31 11.80 18.09
N SER A 237 -5.41 11.14 18.46
CA SER A 237 -5.43 10.20 19.59
C SER A 237 -4.65 8.92 19.32
N VAL A 238 -4.49 8.55 18.05
CA VAL A 238 -3.70 7.39 17.60
C VAL A 238 -2.23 7.74 17.36
N ILE A 239 -1.83 8.98 17.62
CA ILE A 239 -0.49 9.52 17.41
C ILE A 239 0.09 9.89 18.78
N ASP A 240 0.85 8.96 19.36
CA ASP A 240 1.70 9.20 20.53
C ASP A 240 2.72 10.32 20.28
N ARG A 241 2.56 11.42 21.01
CA ARG A 241 3.37 12.64 20.84
C ARG A 241 4.84 12.39 21.15
N HIS A 242 5.15 11.56 22.15
CA HIS A 242 6.53 11.25 22.52
C HIS A 242 7.26 10.51 21.40
N SER A 243 6.62 9.49 20.82
CA SER A 243 7.14 8.78 19.65
C SER A 243 7.26 9.69 18.43
N LEU A 244 6.30 10.58 18.20
CA LEU A 244 6.36 11.54 17.10
C LEU A 244 7.58 12.46 17.20
N GLU A 245 7.84 13.00 18.40
CA GLU A 245 8.99 13.84 18.67
C GLU A 245 10.30 13.09 18.40
N ALA A 246 10.44 11.88 18.97
CA ALA A 246 11.62 11.05 18.79
C ALA A 246 11.88 10.74 17.30
N PHE A 247 10.81 10.50 16.53
CA PHE A 247 10.93 10.24 15.10
C PHE A 247 11.35 11.52 14.35
N ALA A 248 10.76 12.68 14.69
CA ALA A 248 11.10 13.96 14.07
C ALA A 248 12.57 14.36 14.34
N GLN A 249 13.06 14.10 15.55
CA GLN A 249 14.46 14.25 15.94
C GLN A 249 15.37 13.33 15.11
N ARG A 250 14.99 12.06 14.89
CA ARG A 250 15.77 11.12 14.06
C ARG A 250 15.80 11.51 12.58
N TYR A 251 14.81 12.24 12.10
CA TYR A 251 14.83 12.89 10.78
C TYR A 251 15.78 14.10 10.70
N GLY A 252 16.39 14.49 11.82
CA GLY A 252 17.27 15.64 11.95
C GLY A 252 16.53 16.97 12.00
N LEU A 253 15.21 16.97 12.26
CA LEU A 253 14.37 18.17 12.30
C LEU A 253 14.64 19.12 11.13
N THR A 254 14.60 18.59 9.90
CA THR A 254 14.66 19.43 8.70
C THR A 254 13.67 20.60 8.83
N PRO A 255 13.95 21.80 8.27
CA PRO A 255 13.07 22.95 8.47
C PRO A 255 11.59 22.65 8.18
N ARG A 256 11.32 21.83 7.16
CA ARG A 256 9.97 21.36 6.83
C ARG A 256 9.34 20.52 7.92
N VAL A 257 10.03 19.46 8.36
CA VAL A 257 9.52 18.55 9.41
C VAL A 257 9.35 19.29 10.73
N ARG A 258 10.28 20.18 11.08
CA ARG A 258 10.22 20.98 12.30
C ARG A 258 8.99 21.88 12.34
N VAL A 259 8.75 22.63 11.26
CA VAL A 259 7.58 23.52 11.16
C VAL A 259 6.27 22.72 11.18
N ALA A 260 6.22 21.60 10.46
CA ALA A 260 5.05 20.72 10.47
C ALA A 260 4.79 20.16 11.88
N TYR A 261 5.82 19.67 12.56
CA TYR A 261 5.73 19.17 13.94
C TYR A 261 5.21 20.25 14.91
N THR A 262 5.77 21.46 14.89
CA THR A 262 5.27 22.56 15.74
C THR A 262 3.80 22.89 15.47
N ASN A 263 3.39 22.90 14.20
CA ASN A 263 1.99 23.15 13.85
C ASN A 263 1.06 21.98 14.25
N PHE A 264 1.58 20.74 14.24
CA PHE A 264 0.85 19.59 14.73
C PHE A 264 0.62 19.67 16.24
N GLU A 265 1.64 20.03 17.02
CA GLU A 265 1.51 20.22 18.47
C GLU A 265 0.44 21.27 18.79
N ASN A 266 0.49 22.43 18.13
CA ASN A 266 -0.53 23.48 18.28
C ASN A 266 -1.95 22.98 17.96
N TYR A 267 -2.09 22.15 16.92
CA TYR A 267 -3.38 21.56 16.55
C TYR A 267 -3.85 20.51 17.57
N ALA A 268 -2.93 19.66 18.05
CA ALA A 268 -3.22 18.60 19.00
C ALA A 268 -3.52 19.11 20.42
N GLU A 269 -3.00 20.27 20.82
CA GLU A 269 -3.34 20.93 22.08
C GLU A 269 -4.73 21.59 22.06
N ALA A 270 -5.22 21.96 20.87
CA ALA A 270 -6.51 22.60 20.70
C ALA A 270 -7.71 21.61 20.61
N ARG A 271 -7.45 20.30 20.70
CA ARG A 271 -8.41 19.21 20.48
C ARG A 271 -8.62 18.35 21.72
#